data_AF-A0A1J4JMB6-F1
#
_entry.id   AF-A0A1J4JMB6-F1
#
_cell.length_a   1.000
_cell.length_b   1.000
_cell.length_c   1.000
_cell.angle_alpha   90.00
_cell.angle_beta   90.00
_cell.angle_gamma   90.00
#
_symmetry.space_group_name_H-M   'P 1'
#
loop_
_entity.id
_entity.type
_entity.pdbx_description
1 polymer ?
#
loop_
_entity_poly.entity_id
_entity_poly.type
_entity_poly.pdbx_seq_one_letter_code
_entity_poly.pdbx_strand_id
1 'polypeptide(L)'
;MNTSNWSVSDVANYLEKLGLSQYANTFVSNDIDGRVLPYLDDSYLKEMGITSIGHRILLKRFISQIRNEEETFPKMQVFDDSIHPLDQSLHYQLFVAPLDEEQLNKNEEKTASAEPQENDEKLECEICHQKIPFLFFEKHCNTCRTVFDQCKREYERRNMNFTDQQIIDLINGKVPENHIQLEKCEFCGRKYSKSSFSKHTESCKKRHEEIQKKNGEKLVAKNKSNRFMEEHEQLIQRIKAQRKEFKGTPDNFPKIEIKGTEAI
;
A
#
# COMPACT_ATOMS: atom_id res chain seq x y z
N MET A 1 5.00 25.21 8.94
CA MET A 1 4.56 26.20 7.94
C MET A 1 3.17 25.79 7.48
N ASN A 2 2.18 26.69 7.48
CA ASN A 2 0.83 26.34 7.00
C ASN A 2 0.72 26.76 5.52
N THR A 3 0.25 25.85 4.67
CA THR A 3 0.10 26.03 3.22
C THR A 3 -1.34 25.83 2.74
N SER A 4 -2.31 25.64 3.64
CA SER A 4 -3.71 25.34 3.29
C SER A 4 -4.36 26.38 2.36
N ASN A 5 -3.92 27.65 2.41
CA ASN A 5 -4.47 28.73 1.59
C ASN A 5 -3.62 29.05 0.36
N TRP A 6 -2.60 28.25 0.06
CA TRP A 6 -1.73 28.50 -1.08
C TRP A 6 -2.40 28.06 -2.38
N SER A 7 -2.46 28.97 -3.34
CA SER A 7 -2.82 28.65 -4.71
C SER A 7 -1.69 27.87 -5.40
N VAL A 8 -2.02 27.26 -6.54
CA VAL A 8 -1.04 26.58 -7.39
C VAL A 8 0.12 27.52 -7.79
N SER A 9 -0.17 28.80 -8.02
CA SER A 9 0.84 29.83 -8.31
C SER A 9 1.74 30.13 -7.11
N ASP A 10 1.21 30.11 -5.88
CA ASP A 10 2.01 30.32 -4.67
C ASP A 10 3.01 29.17 -4.46
N VAL A 11 2.56 27.92 -4.73
CA VAL A 11 3.42 26.73 -4.71
C VAL A 11 4.55 26.87 -5.74
N ALA A 12 4.22 27.25 -6.98
CA ALA A 12 5.19 27.48 -8.05
C ALA A 12 6.24 28.55 -7.68
N ASN A 13 5.81 29.68 -7.12
CA ASN A 13 6.69 30.75 -6.66
C ASN A 13 7.59 30.29 -5.50
N TYR A 14 7.10 29.40 -4.63
CA TYR A 14 7.91 28.86 -3.55
C TYR A 14 8.97 27.86 -4.05
N LEU A 15 8.66 27.08 -5.09
CA LEU A 15 9.64 26.21 -5.74
C LEU A 15 10.83 27.01 -6.29
N GLU A 16 10.60 28.21 -6.81
CA GLU A 16 11.68 29.10 -7.24
C GLU A 16 12.61 29.49 -6.09
N LYS A 17 12.07 29.81 -4.91
CA LYS A 17 12.86 30.10 -3.70
C LYS A 17 13.68 28.90 -3.23
N LEU A 18 13.23 27.68 -3.51
CA LEU A 18 13.96 26.44 -3.23
C LEU A 18 15.03 26.10 -4.28
N GLY A 19 15.17 26.91 -5.34
CA GLY A 19 16.05 26.61 -6.48
C GLY A 19 15.52 25.48 -7.38
N LEU A 20 14.21 25.28 -7.38
CA LEU A 20 13.49 24.21 -8.08
C LEU A 20 12.48 24.76 -9.10
N SER A 21 12.70 25.98 -9.60
CA SER A 21 11.80 26.66 -10.55
C SER A 21 11.55 25.86 -11.83
N GLN A 22 12.46 24.98 -12.24
CA GLN A 22 12.27 24.09 -13.38
C GLN A 22 11.06 23.14 -13.24
N TYR A 23 10.59 22.89 -12.01
CA TYR A 23 9.42 22.07 -11.74
C TYR A 23 8.13 22.87 -11.56
N ALA A 24 8.19 24.20 -11.59
CA ALA A 24 7.02 25.07 -11.40
C ALA A 24 5.88 24.72 -12.37
N ASN A 25 6.20 24.62 -13.67
CA ASN A 25 5.20 24.28 -14.70
C ASN A 25 4.60 22.89 -14.50
N THR A 26 5.37 21.94 -13.98
CA THR A 26 4.90 20.59 -13.68
C THR A 26 3.87 20.61 -12.55
N PHE A 27 4.14 21.34 -11.46
CA PHE A 27 3.20 21.49 -10.35
C PHE A 27 1.94 22.22 -10.79
N VAL A 28 2.07 23.24 -11.66
CA VAL A 28 0.93 23.95 -12.25
C VAL A 28 0.08 23.05 -13.13
N SER A 29 0.69 22.26 -14.00
CA SER A 29 -0.03 21.39 -14.94
C SER A 29 -0.72 20.20 -14.26
N ASN A 30 -0.32 19.86 -13.03
CA ASN A 30 -0.92 18.79 -12.23
C ASN A 30 -1.80 19.34 -11.09
N ASP A 31 -2.16 20.64 -11.13
CA ASP A 31 -3.03 21.31 -10.16
C ASP A 31 -2.61 21.12 -8.69
N ILE A 32 -1.29 21.14 -8.43
CA ILE A 32 -0.75 20.96 -7.09
C ILE A 32 -0.83 22.29 -6.32
N ASP A 33 -1.86 22.43 -5.50
CA ASP A 33 -2.03 23.53 -4.55
C ASP A 33 -1.47 23.17 -3.16
N GLY A 34 -1.49 24.12 -2.21
CA GLY A 34 -0.95 23.87 -0.87
C GLY A 34 -1.81 22.95 0.03
N ARG A 35 -3.01 22.56 -0.42
CA ARG A 35 -3.84 21.56 0.26
C ARG A 35 -3.40 20.15 -0.12
N VAL A 36 -3.02 19.93 -1.38
CA VAL A 36 -2.55 18.64 -1.91
C VAL A 36 -1.06 18.42 -1.62
N LEU A 37 -0.27 19.50 -1.58
CA LEU A 37 1.19 19.49 -1.36
C LEU A 37 1.68 18.60 -0.18
N PRO A 38 1.03 18.55 1.00
CA PRO A 38 1.44 17.68 2.10
C PRO A 38 1.38 16.18 1.78
N TYR A 39 0.52 15.79 0.82
CA TYR A 39 0.23 14.39 0.48
C TYR A 39 1.10 13.86 -0.66
N LEU A 40 2.08 14.65 -1.15
CA LEU A 40 2.97 14.23 -2.22
C LEU A 40 4.07 13.27 -1.72
N ASP A 41 3.91 12.00 -2.08
CA ASP A 41 4.86 10.93 -1.85
C ASP A 41 5.95 10.78 -2.94
N ASP A 42 6.97 9.95 -2.66
CA ASP A 42 8.08 9.72 -3.61
C ASP A 42 7.61 9.12 -4.95
N SER A 43 6.52 8.34 -4.93
CA SER A 43 5.93 7.78 -6.16
C SER A 43 5.37 8.88 -7.04
N TYR A 44 4.53 9.76 -6.48
CA TYR A 44 3.93 10.88 -7.21
C TYR A 44 4.99 11.86 -7.73
N LEU A 45 6.04 12.15 -6.94
CA LEU A 45 7.15 12.99 -7.42
C LEU A 45 7.86 12.37 -8.63
N LYS A 46 8.01 11.05 -8.69
CA LYS A 46 8.59 10.35 -9.85
C LYS A 46 7.66 10.36 -11.05
N GLU A 47 6.37 10.13 -10.85
CA GLU A 47 5.34 10.17 -11.90
C GLU A 47 5.24 11.56 -12.55
N MET A 48 5.40 12.62 -11.75
CA MET A 48 5.51 14.00 -12.25
C MET A 48 6.84 14.28 -13.00
N GLY A 49 7.73 13.30 -13.14
CA GLY A 49 8.97 13.43 -13.90
C GLY A 49 10.16 13.97 -13.11
N ILE A 50 10.09 14.02 -11.77
CA ILE A 50 11.18 14.51 -10.91
C ILE A 50 12.16 13.36 -10.64
N THR A 51 13.04 13.08 -11.60
CA THR A 51 13.98 11.95 -11.57
C THR A 51 15.21 12.19 -10.69
N SER A 52 15.62 13.45 -10.50
CA SER A 52 16.76 13.82 -9.64
C SER A 52 16.50 13.49 -8.17
N ILE A 53 17.32 12.61 -7.60
CA ILE A 53 17.21 12.19 -6.20
C ILE A 53 17.40 13.39 -5.26
N GLY A 54 18.36 14.27 -5.54
CA GLY A 54 18.61 15.46 -4.71
C GLY A 54 17.42 16.40 -4.66
N HIS A 55 16.74 16.62 -5.78
CA HIS A 55 15.56 17.46 -5.84
C HIS A 55 14.38 16.84 -5.08
N ARG A 56 14.18 15.52 -5.19
CA ARG A 56 13.16 14.82 -4.39
C ARG A 56 13.43 14.89 -2.89
N ILE A 57 14.70 14.81 -2.46
CA ILE A 57 15.07 14.99 -1.04
C ILE A 57 14.74 16.41 -0.56
N LEU A 58 15.07 17.43 -1.36
CA LEU A 58 14.75 18.83 -1.02
C LEU A 58 13.24 19.06 -0.94
N LEU A 59 12.48 18.54 -1.90
CA LEU A 59 11.02 18.61 -1.89
C LEU A 59 10.42 17.89 -0.69
N LYS A 60 10.87 16.67 -0.39
CA LYS A 60 10.41 15.95 0.80
C LYS A 60 10.72 16.68 2.09
N ARG A 61 11.91 17.30 2.18
CA ARG A 61 12.26 18.13 3.34
C ARG A 61 11.31 19.32 3.46
N PHE A 62 11.03 20.01 2.36
CA PHE A 62 10.06 21.10 2.34
C PHE A 62 8.66 20.62 2.77
N ILE A 63 8.15 19.55 2.16
CA ILE A 63 6.84 18.96 2.48
C ILE A 63 6.75 18.58 3.96
N SER A 64 7.81 18.00 4.54
CA SER A 64 7.85 17.62 5.97
C SER A 64 7.76 18.81 6.94
N GLN A 65 8.02 20.04 6.48
CA GLN A 65 7.90 21.26 7.28
C GLN A 65 6.48 21.85 7.24
N ILE A 66 5.64 21.33 6.35
CA ILE A 66 4.25 21.74 6.23
C ILE A 66 3.45 21.14 7.39
N ARG A 67 2.68 22.00 8.06
CA ARG A 67 1.79 21.66 9.18
C ARG A 67 0.46 22.35 8.89
N ASN A 68 -0.34 21.73 8.03
CA ASN A 68 -1.71 22.14 7.79
C ASN A 68 -2.56 21.59 8.94
N GLU A 69 -3.42 22.42 9.52
CA GLU A 69 -4.44 21.95 10.47
C GLU A 69 -5.45 21.15 9.65
N GLU A 70 -5.49 19.83 9.89
CA GLU A 70 -6.21 18.88 9.05
C GLU A 70 -7.74 19.12 9.10
N GLU A 71 -8.34 19.45 7.95
CA GLU A 71 -9.50 18.67 7.49
C GLU A 71 -8.91 17.28 7.25
N THR A 72 -9.03 16.40 8.24
CA THR A 72 -8.60 15.02 8.11
C THR A 72 -9.38 14.43 6.94
N PHE A 73 -8.74 14.28 5.78
CA PHE A 73 -9.18 13.25 4.85
C PHE A 73 -9.31 11.99 5.70
N PRO A 74 -10.51 11.39 5.78
CA PRO A 74 -10.75 10.28 6.68
C PRO A 74 -9.64 9.28 6.40
N LYS A 75 -8.81 9.01 7.41
CA LYS A 75 -7.72 8.04 7.28
C LYS A 75 -8.35 6.84 6.61
N MET A 76 -7.90 6.54 5.39
CA MET A 76 -8.43 5.45 4.60
C MET A 76 -8.40 4.25 5.54
N GLN A 77 -9.58 3.84 6.00
CA GLN A 77 -9.64 2.77 6.98
C GLN A 77 -8.98 1.60 6.27
N VAL A 78 -7.96 1.03 6.90
CA VAL A 78 -7.39 -0.22 6.44
C VAL A 78 -8.49 -1.24 6.68
N PHE A 79 -9.40 -1.35 5.72
CA PHE A 79 -10.35 -2.44 5.69
C PHE A 79 -9.48 -3.69 5.55
N ASP A 80 -9.55 -4.58 6.54
CA ASP A 80 -9.09 -5.95 6.35
C ASP A 80 -9.74 -6.45 5.05
N ASP A 81 -8.94 -6.89 4.09
CA ASP A 81 -9.38 -7.43 2.78
C ASP A 81 -10.31 -8.67 2.91
N SER A 82 -10.73 -9.00 4.13
CA SER A 82 -11.96 -9.72 4.39
C SER A 82 -13.11 -9.01 3.67
N ILE A 83 -13.52 -9.58 2.53
CA ILE A 83 -14.81 -9.32 1.88
C ILE A 83 -15.90 -9.68 2.90
N HIS A 84 -16.21 -8.75 3.81
CA HIS A 84 -17.33 -8.87 4.70
C HIS A 84 -18.59 -8.54 3.91
N PRO A 85 -19.70 -9.27 4.10
CA PRO A 85 -21.00 -8.85 3.61
C PRO A 85 -21.23 -7.43 4.13
N LEU A 86 -21.45 -6.46 3.23
CA LEU A 86 -21.86 -5.13 3.64
C LEU A 86 -23.09 -5.29 4.53
N ASP A 87 -23.09 -4.63 5.70
CA ASP A 87 -24.20 -4.70 6.66
C ASP A 87 -25.53 -4.27 6.02
N GLN A 88 -25.45 -3.55 4.90
CA GLN A 88 -26.56 -3.21 4.01
C GLN A 88 -26.18 -3.35 2.53
N SER A 89 -27.16 -3.70 1.69
CA SER A 89 -26.99 -3.70 0.24
C SER A 89 -26.50 -2.32 -0.25
N LEU A 90 -25.48 -2.30 -1.09
CA LEU A 90 -24.95 -1.08 -1.73
C LEU A 90 -26.07 -0.26 -2.41
N HIS A 91 -27.09 -0.95 -2.93
CA HIS A 91 -28.26 -0.31 -3.51
C HIS A 91 -29.05 0.51 -2.48
N TYR A 92 -29.19 0.01 -1.25
CA TYR A 92 -29.86 0.73 -0.20
C TYR A 92 -29.07 1.99 0.19
N GLN A 93 -27.76 1.88 0.42
CA GLN A 93 -26.92 3.04 0.79
C GLN A 93 -26.91 4.15 -0.27
N LEU A 94 -26.90 3.80 -1.55
CA LEU A 94 -26.77 4.79 -2.63
C LEU A 94 -28.11 5.36 -3.11
N PHE A 95 -29.20 4.61 -2.97
CA PHE A 95 -30.48 4.94 -3.62
C PHE A 95 -31.70 4.94 -2.70
N VAL A 96 -31.58 4.46 -1.45
CA VAL A 96 -32.73 4.31 -0.53
C VAL A 96 -32.47 4.93 0.84
N ALA A 97 -31.22 4.96 1.32
CA ALA A 97 -30.84 5.61 2.56
C ALA A 97 -31.23 7.10 2.47
N PRO A 98 -32.07 7.61 3.38
CA PRO A 98 -32.31 9.04 3.47
C PRO A 98 -30.97 9.71 3.67
N LEU A 99 -30.60 10.67 2.81
CA LEU A 99 -29.47 11.54 3.09
C LEU A 99 -29.73 12.18 4.45
N ASP A 100 -28.89 11.89 5.44
CA ASP A 100 -29.09 12.33 6.81
C ASP A 100 -29.42 13.84 6.86
N GLU A 101 -30.65 14.15 7.25
CA GLU A 101 -31.16 15.52 7.45
C GLU A 101 -30.43 16.27 8.57
N GLU A 102 -29.48 15.65 9.25
CA GLU A 102 -28.71 16.24 10.35
C GLU A 102 -27.75 17.37 9.90
N GLN A 103 -27.51 17.55 8.59
CA GLN A 103 -26.71 18.68 8.09
C GLN A 103 -27.53 19.92 7.68
N LEU A 104 -28.86 19.89 7.72
CA LEU A 104 -29.71 21.02 7.33
C LEU A 104 -30.39 21.76 8.49
N ASN A 105 -30.21 21.31 9.74
CA ASN A 105 -30.78 21.98 10.93
C ASN A 105 -29.91 23.14 11.47
N LYS A 106 -29.60 24.08 10.58
CA LYS A 106 -29.48 25.50 10.93
C LYS A 106 -30.25 26.27 9.88
N ASN A 107 -31.58 26.27 9.99
CA ASN A 107 -32.42 27.46 9.89
C ASN A 107 -33.90 27.04 9.83
N GLU A 108 -34.62 27.49 10.87
CA GLU A 108 -36.02 27.89 10.86
C GLU A 108 -37.11 26.81 11.03
N GLU A 109 -37.62 26.81 12.25
CA GLU A 109 -38.92 26.33 12.70
C GLU A 109 -40.10 26.85 11.84
N LYS A 110 -41.16 26.04 11.84
CA LYS A 110 -42.57 26.33 11.47
C LYS A 110 -42.92 26.12 9.99
N THR A 111 -43.59 25.02 9.69
CA THR A 111 -45.07 24.97 9.71
C THR A 111 -45.56 23.53 9.59
N ALA A 112 -46.59 23.23 10.39
CA ALA A 112 -47.27 21.95 10.47
C ALA A 112 -48.11 21.61 9.23
N SER A 113 -48.47 20.32 9.15
CA SER A 113 -49.56 19.68 8.38
C SER A 113 -49.33 19.34 6.91
N ALA A 114 -48.85 18.11 6.67
CA ALA A 114 -49.43 17.18 5.68
C ALA A 114 -48.82 15.78 5.93
N GLU A 115 -49.65 14.81 6.32
CA GLU A 115 -49.31 13.39 6.31
C GLU A 115 -49.07 12.92 4.86
N PRO A 116 -48.13 11.99 4.64
CA PRO A 116 -48.33 10.97 3.62
C PRO A 116 -48.27 9.57 4.25
N GLN A 117 -49.43 8.92 4.33
CA GLN A 117 -49.52 7.48 4.48
C GLN A 117 -49.38 6.84 3.08
N GLU A 118 -48.28 6.15 2.80
CA GLU A 118 -48.24 5.10 1.77
C GLU A 118 -47.44 3.90 2.31
N ASN A 119 -48.08 2.74 2.26
CA ASN A 119 -47.61 1.50 2.86
C ASN A 119 -46.39 0.92 2.13
N ASP A 120 -45.26 0.86 2.82
CA ASP A 120 -44.04 0.14 2.44
C ASP A 120 -44.23 -1.39 2.59
N GLU A 121 -45.12 -1.99 1.79
CA GLU A 121 -45.31 -3.46 1.80
C GLU A 121 -44.06 -4.15 1.22
N LYS A 122 -43.29 -4.81 2.10
CA LYS A 122 -42.12 -5.62 1.75
C LYS A 122 -42.51 -7.10 1.75
N LEU A 123 -42.30 -7.77 0.62
CA LEU A 123 -42.57 -9.19 0.42
C LEU A 123 -41.27 -10.00 0.51
N GLU A 124 -41.35 -11.23 1.04
CA GLU A 124 -40.22 -12.15 1.14
C GLU A 124 -40.10 -13.01 -0.11
N CYS A 125 -38.91 -13.05 -0.73
CA CYS A 125 -38.67 -13.88 -1.89
C CYS A 125 -38.56 -15.37 -1.50
N GLU A 126 -39.25 -16.26 -2.20
CA GLU A 126 -39.24 -17.70 -1.93
C GLU A 126 -37.88 -18.41 -2.21
N ILE A 127 -36.94 -17.72 -2.87
CA ILE A 127 -35.65 -18.29 -3.29
C ILE A 127 -34.53 -17.80 -2.39
N CYS A 128 -34.40 -16.48 -2.22
CA CYS A 128 -33.35 -15.90 -1.38
C CYS A 128 -33.84 -15.52 0.02
N HIS A 129 -35.14 -15.58 0.32
CA HIS A 129 -35.71 -15.18 1.63
C HIS A 129 -35.40 -13.73 2.04
N GLN A 130 -35.02 -12.87 1.09
CA GLN A 130 -34.85 -11.44 1.35
C GLN A 130 -36.18 -10.70 1.27
N LYS A 131 -36.34 -9.70 2.13
CA LYS A 131 -37.51 -8.81 2.17
C LYS A 131 -37.31 -7.66 1.19
N ILE A 132 -38.19 -7.57 0.19
CA ILE A 132 -38.05 -6.69 -0.96
C ILE A 132 -39.32 -5.86 -1.12
N PRO A 133 -39.22 -4.55 -1.41
CA PRO A 133 -40.40 -3.73 -1.68
C PRO A 133 -41.25 -4.30 -2.81
N PHE A 134 -42.59 -4.28 -2.66
CA PHE A 134 -43.55 -4.82 -3.62
C PHE A 134 -43.26 -4.40 -5.08
N LEU A 135 -42.91 -3.12 -5.29
CA LEU A 135 -42.62 -2.54 -6.60
C LEU A 135 -41.51 -3.26 -7.38
N PHE A 136 -40.57 -3.89 -6.69
CA PHE A 136 -39.42 -4.58 -7.29
C PHE A 136 -39.47 -6.10 -7.10
N PHE A 137 -40.47 -6.62 -6.38
CA PHE A 137 -40.57 -8.02 -5.99
C PHE A 137 -40.60 -8.96 -7.20
N GLU A 138 -41.44 -8.69 -8.20
CA GLU A 138 -41.58 -9.55 -9.38
C GLU A 138 -40.28 -9.61 -10.22
N LYS A 139 -39.65 -8.45 -10.44
CA LYS A 139 -38.36 -8.37 -11.14
C LYS A 139 -37.28 -9.12 -10.38
N HIS A 140 -37.23 -8.94 -9.06
CA HIS A 140 -36.29 -9.68 -8.23
C HIS A 140 -36.53 -11.19 -8.34
N CYS A 141 -37.75 -11.70 -8.15
CA CYS A 141 -38.05 -13.13 -8.17
C CYS A 141 -37.62 -13.79 -9.50
N ASN A 142 -37.83 -13.11 -10.63
CA ASN A 142 -37.36 -13.58 -11.93
C ASN A 142 -35.83 -13.66 -11.99
N THR A 143 -35.13 -12.59 -11.60
CA THR A 143 -33.66 -12.60 -11.58
C THR A 143 -33.09 -13.61 -10.58
N CYS A 144 -33.66 -13.71 -9.38
CA CYS A 144 -33.24 -14.62 -8.32
C CYS A 144 -33.33 -16.08 -8.78
N ARG A 145 -34.43 -16.44 -9.46
CA ARG A 145 -34.60 -17.77 -10.06
C ARG A 145 -33.54 -18.06 -11.12
N THR A 146 -33.30 -17.12 -12.04
CA THR A 146 -32.30 -17.32 -13.10
C THR A 146 -30.89 -17.50 -12.54
N VAL A 147 -30.52 -16.73 -11.52
CA VAL A 147 -29.21 -16.81 -10.84
C VAL A 147 -29.09 -18.13 -10.10
N PHE A 148 -30.11 -18.54 -9.34
CA PHE A 148 -30.11 -19.81 -8.62
C PHE A 148 -29.91 -21.01 -9.57
N ASP A 149 -30.66 -21.05 -10.67
CA ASP A 149 -30.54 -22.13 -11.66
C ASP A 149 -29.18 -22.12 -12.37
N GLN A 150 -28.60 -20.94 -12.61
CA GLN A 150 -27.27 -20.80 -13.18
C GLN A 150 -26.19 -21.31 -12.23
N CYS A 151 -26.27 -20.95 -10.95
CA CYS A 151 -25.37 -21.45 -9.91
C CYS A 151 -25.43 -22.98 -9.81
N LYS A 152 -26.64 -23.55 -9.78
CA LYS A 152 -26.84 -25.01 -9.73
C LYS A 152 -26.14 -25.73 -10.89
N ARG A 153 -26.35 -25.25 -12.13
CA ARG A 153 -25.67 -25.81 -13.32
C ARG A 153 -24.15 -25.66 -13.28
N GLU A 154 -23.64 -24.53 -12.77
CA GLU A 154 -22.20 -24.30 -12.64
C GLU A 154 -21.54 -25.26 -11.65
N TYR A 155 -22.16 -25.45 -10.48
CA TYR A 155 -21.63 -26.33 -9.44
C TYR A 155 -21.69 -27.80 -9.83
N GLU A 156 -22.78 -28.24 -10.48
CA GLU A 156 -22.89 -29.58 -11.06
C GLU A 156 -21.80 -29.83 -12.11
N ARG A 157 -21.57 -28.88 -13.02
CA ARG A 157 -20.51 -29.02 -14.04
C ARG A 157 -19.10 -29.12 -13.45
N ARG A 158 -18.86 -28.43 -12.33
CA ARG A 158 -17.57 -28.47 -11.61
C ARG A 158 -17.48 -29.65 -10.66
N ASN A 159 -18.48 -30.52 -10.63
CA ASN A 159 -18.59 -31.68 -9.74
C ASN A 159 -18.48 -31.26 -8.25
N MET A 160 -18.98 -30.06 -7.92
CA MET A 160 -19.07 -29.53 -6.56
C MET A 160 -20.50 -29.75 -6.06
N ASN A 161 -20.69 -30.73 -5.19
CA ASN A 161 -22.01 -31.07 -4.65
C ASN A 161 -22.46 -30.07 -3.58
N PHE A 162 -22.89 -28.88 -3.99
CA PHE A 162 -23.55 -27.91 -3.13
C PHE A 162 -25.03 -28.25 -2.99
N THR A 163 -25.57 -28.19 -1.77
CA THR A 163 -27.01 -28.32 -1.55
C THR A 163 -27.73 -27.04 -1.95
N ASP A 164 -29.01 -27.15 -2.30
CA ASP A 164 -29.83 -25.98 -2.65
C ASP A 164 -29.81 -24.91 -1.54
N GLN A 165 -29.77 -25.31 -0.27
CA GLN A 165 -29.62 -24.42 0.90
C GLN A 165 -28.26 -23.70 0.92
N GLN A 166 -27.16 -24.38 0.58
CA GLN A 166 -25.84 -23.74 0.51
C GLN A 166 -25.78 -22.73 -0.64
N ILE A 167 -26.44 -23.02 -1.77
CA ILE A 167 -26.53 -22.07 -2.90
C ILE A 167 -27.32 -20.82 -2.48
N ILE A 168 -28.42 -21.00 -1.74
CA ILE A 168 -29.22 -19.89 -1.19
C ILE A 168 -28.41 -19.07 -0.18
N ASP A 169 -27.67 -19.71 0.71
CA ASP A 169 -26.79 -19.04 1.67
C ASP A 169 -25.74 -18.19 0.94
N LEU A 170 -25.11 -18.74 -0.11
CA LEU A 170 -24.17 -18.01 -0.97
C LEU A 170 -24.81 -16.81 -1.67
N ILE A 171 -26.02 -16.96 -2.22
CA ILE A 171 -26.78 -15.86 -2.84
C ILE A 171 -27.10 -14.75 -1.82
N ASN A 172 -27.31 -15.14 -0.56
CA ASN A 172 -27.55 -14.23 0.56
C ASN A 172 -26.30 -13.66 1.21
N GLY A 173 -25.11 -13.97 0.68
CA GLY A 173 -23.83 -13.52 1.24
C GLY A 173 -23.42 -14.24 2.54
N LYS A 174 -24.13 -15.31 2.93
CA LYS A 174 -23.71 -16.20 4.02
C LYS A 174 -22.72 -17.20 3.46
N VAL A 175 -21.51 -17.22 4.03
CA VAL A 175 -20.48 -18.20 3.65
C VAL A 175 -20.82 -19.55 4.30
N PRO A 176 -21.03 -20.64 3.54
CA PRO A 176 -21.31 -21.95 4.13
C PRO A 176 -20.16 -22.42 5.04
N GLU A 177 -20.49 -23.11 6.14
CA GLU A 177 -19.52 -23.55 7.16
C GLU A 177 -18.38 -24.42 6.59
N ASN A 178 -18.61 -25.11 5.48
CA ASN A 178 -17.63 -25.95 4.78
C ASN A 178 -16.69 -25.14 3.86
N HIS A 179 -16.40 -23.88 4.17
CA HIS A 179 -15.50 -23.07 3.37
C HIS A 179 -14.04 -23.60 3.43
N ILE A 180 -13.33 -23.47 2.32
CA ILE A 180 -11.93 -23.86 2.17
C ILE A 180 -11.09 -23.08 3.20
N GLN A 181 -10.74 -23.73 4.31
CA GLN A 181 -9.88 -23.14 5.33
C GLN A 181 -8.49 -22.82 4.73
N LEU A 182 -8.15 -21.52 4.72
CA LEU A 182 -6.87 -21.03 4.26
C LEU A 182 -5.89 -20.89 5.44
N GLU A 183 -4.70 -21.46 5.31
CA GLU A 183 -3.63 -21.39 6.32
C GLU A 183 -2.59 -20.33 5.94
N LYS A 184 -2.11 -19.56 6.92
CA LYS A 184 -1.13 -18.48 6.72
C LYS A 184 0.29 -19.01 6.84
N CYS A 185 1.16 -18.68 5.89
CA CYS A 185 2.56 -19.10 5.94
C CYS A 185 3.36 -18.22 6.91
N GLU A 186 4.09 -18.83 7.83
CA GLU A 186 4.91 -18.11 8.84
C GLU A 186 6.11 -17.36 8.23
N PHE A 187 6.58 -17.77 7.06
CA PHE A 187 7.77 -17.19 6.43
C PHE A 187 7.45 -16.03 5.46
N CYS A 188 6.29 -16.05 4.79
CA CYS A 188 5.92 -15.03 3.81
C CYS A 188 4.58 -14.33 4.08
N GLY A 189 3.81 -14.78 5.07
CA GLY A 189 2.51 -14.20 5.44
C GLY A 189 1.35 -14.49 4.48
N ARG A 190 1.57 -15.18 3.35
CA ARG A 190 0.52 -15.47 2.36
C ARG A 190 -0.40 -16.61 2.80
N LYS A 191 -1.69 -16.53 2.44
CA LYS A 191 -2.74 -17.51 2.74
C LYS A 191 -2.84 -18.56 1.62
N TYR A 192 -2.91 -19.84 1.96
CA TYR A 192 -3.03 -20.95 1.00
C TYR A 192 -4.07 -21.98 1.44
N SER A 193 -4.71 -22.65 0.48
CA SER A 193 -5.57 -23.82 0.75
C SER A 193 -4.77 -24.94 1.42
N LYS A 194 -5.38 -25.72 2.33
CA LYS A 194 -4.75 -26.90 2.97
C LYS A 194 -3.94 -27.78 2.03
N SER A 195 -4.46 -28.08 0.83
CA SER A 195 -3.78 -28.92 -0.16
C SER A 195 -2.49 -28.33 -0.75
N SER A 196 -2.37 -27.00 -0.75
CA SER A 196 -1.22 -26.26 -1.32
C SER A 196 -0.30 -25.71 -0.22
N PHE A 197 -0.77 -25.65 1.03
CA PHE A 197 -0.03 -25.07 2.15
C PHE A 197 1.26 -25.84 2.44
N SER A 198 1.20 -27.18 2.53
CA SER A 198 2.39 -28.01 2.82
C SER A 198 3.50 -27.85 1.76
N LYS A 199 3.14 -27.83 0.47
CA LYS A 199 4.13 -27.63 -0.61
C LYS A 199 4.73 -26.22 -0.57
N HIS A 200 3.90 -25.23 -0.25
CA HIS A 200 4.35 -23.86 -0.12
C HIS A 200 5.26 -23.66 1.08
N THR A 201 4.92 -24.18 2.26
CA THR A 201 5.72 -23.99 3.50
C THR A 201 7.12 -24.56 3.36
N GLU A 202 7.28 -25.76 2.78
CA GLU A 202 8.59 -26.36 2.51
C GLU A 202 9.41 -25.52 1.53
N SER A 203 8.79 -25.08 0.44
CA SER A 203 9.45 -24.25 -0.57
C SER A 203 9.85 -22.88 -0.02
N CYS A 204 9.00 -22.29 0.81
CA CYS A 204 9.23 -20.98 1.42
C CYS A 204 10.33 -21.04 2.48
N LYS A 205 10.38 -22.12 3.28
CA LYS A 205 11.44 -22.36 4.27
C LYS A 205 12.82 -22.47 3.61
N LYS A 206 12.95 -23.31 2.58
CA LYS A 206 14.21 -23.47 1.82
C LYS A 206 14.72 -22.15 1.25
N ARG A 207 13.81 -21.37 0.64
CA ARG A 207 14.15 -20.05 0.10
C ARG A 207 14.63 -19.09 1.19
N HIS A 208 14.02 -19.12 2.36
CA HIS A 208 14.41 -18.25 3.48
C HIS A 208 15.78 -18.65 4.05
N GLU A 209 16.07 -19.95 4.17
CA GLU A 209 17.37 -20.48 4.61
C GLU A 209 18.51 -20.10 3.64
N GLU A 210 18.26 -20.16 2.32
CA GLU A 210 19.22 -19.74 1.29
C GLU A 210 19.53 -18.24 1.37
N ILE A 211 18.51 -17.40 1.62
CA ILE A 211 18.68 -15.95 1.78
C ILE A 211 19.53 -15.67 3.02
N GLN A 212 19.29 -16.37 4.14
CA GLN A 212 20.10 -16.21 5.35
C GLN A 212 21.57 -16.63 5.15
N LYS A 213 21.82 -17.75 4.44
CA LYS A 213 23.19 -18.19 4.13
C LYS A 213 23.93 -17.17 3.25
N LYS A 214 23.30 -16.67 2.18
CA LYS A 214 23.89 -15.64 1.30
C LYS A 214 24.17 -14.33 2.04
N ASN A 215 23.31 -13.94 2.99
CA ASN A 215 23.55 -12.76 3.82
C ASN A 215 24.72 -12.97 4.79
N GLY A 216 24.86 -14.16 5.37
CA GLY A 216 26.00 -14.53 6.20
C GLY A 216 27.33 -14.50 5.43
N GLU A 217 27.39 -15.08 4.24
CA GLU A 217 28.59 -15.08 3.38
C GLU A 217 28.99 -13.66 2.96
N LYS A 218 28.02 -12.80 2.63
CA LYS A 218 28.27 -11.37 2.33
C LYS A 218 28.81 -10.61 3.54
N LEU A 219 28.32 -10.88 4.75
CA LEU A 219 28.83 -10.27 5.98
C LEU A 219 30.28 -10.70 6.28
N VAL A 220 30.60 -11.99 6.10
CA VAL A 220 31.97 -12.50 6.27
C VAL A 220 32.92 -11.89 5.23
N ALA A 221 32.50 -11.76 3.97
CA ALA A 221 33.28 -11.12 2.91
C ALA A 221 33.53 -9.63 3.20
N LYS A 222 32.51 -8.90 3.68
CA LYS A 222 32.61 -7.48 4.05
C LYS A 222 33.58 -7.28 5.22
N ASN A 223 33.54 -8.15 6.23
CA ASN A 223 34.47 -8.08 7.37
C ASN A 223 35.92 -8.34 6.97
N LYS A 224 36.18 -9.28 6.04
CA LYS A 224 37.53 -9.50 5.48
C LYS A 224 38.05 -8.27 4.72
N SER A 225 37.18 -7.63 3.92
CA SER A 225 37.52 -6.40 3.21
C SER A 225 37.85 -5.24 4.17
N ASN A 226 37.09 -5.09 5.25
CA ASN A 226 37.34 -4.05 6.24
C ASN A 226 38.68 -4.25 6.96
N ARG A 227 39.01 -5.50 7.32
CA ARG A 227 40.31 -5.84 7.92
C ARG A 227 41.48 -5.49 7.00
N PHE A 228 41.36 -5.76 5.70
CA PHE A 228 42.40 -5.42 4.72
C PHE A 228 42.60 -3.91 4.59
N MET A 229 41.51 -3.13 4.64
CA MET A 229 41.58 -1.66 4.62
C MET A 229 42.26 -1.09 5.87
N GLU A 230 41.99 -1.67 7.04
CA GLU A 230 42.59 -1.26 8.31
C GLU A 230 44.10 -1.58 8.36
N GLU A 231 44.50 -2.76 7.90
CA GLU A 231 45.91 -3.15 7.77
C GLU A 231 46.67 -2.24 6.76
N HIS A 232 46.02 -1.85 5.66
CA HIS A 232 46.58 -0.92 4.67
C HIS A 232 46.76 0.50 5.24
N GLU A 233 45.77 1.00 6.00
CA GLU A 233 45.85 2.32 6.62
C GLU A 233 46.96 2.39 7.67
N GLN A 234 47.11 1.35 8.50
CA GLN A 234 48.21 1.24 9.46
C GLN A 234 49.59 1.20 8.77
N LEU A 235 49.70 0.56 7.61
CA LEU A 235 50.94 0.56 6.81
C LEU A 235 51.26 1.96 6.28
N ILE A 236 50.26 2.69 5.76
CA ILE A 236 50.43 4.07 5.30
C ILE A 236 50.92 4.96 6.44
N GLN A 237 50.35 4.81 7.64
CA GLN A 237 50.78 5.58 8.81
C GLN A 237 52.24 5.28 9.20
N ARG A 238 52.66 4.02 9.15
CA ARG A 238 54.07 3.63 9.37
C ARG A 238 55.02 4.25 8.33
N ILE A 239 54.67 4.22 7.05
CA ILE A 239 55.47 4.83 5.98
C ILE A 239 55.56 6.36 6.17
N LYS A 240 54.45 7.02 6.52
CA LYS A 240 54.43 8.46 6.81
C LYS A 240 55.28 8.82 8.03
N ALA A 241 55.28 8.00 9.08
CA ALA A 241 56.11 8.19 10.26
C ALA A 241 57.61 8.06 9.93
N GLN A 242 58.00 7.01 9.20
CA GLN A 242 59.38 6.81 8.73
C GLN A 242 59.87 7.96 7.85
N ARG A 243 59.03 8.49 6.96
CA ARG A 243 59.35 9.68 6.15
C ARG A 243 59.47 10.97 6.97
N LYS A 244 58.77 11.07 8.11
CA LYS A 244 58.84 12.23 9.01
C LYS A 244 60.14 12.22 9.82
N GLU A 245 60.66 11.03 10.14
CA GLU A 245 61.98 10.83 10.75
C GLU A 245 63.13 11.06 9.76
N PHE A 246 62.94 10.77 8.46
CA PHE A 246 63.94 10.94 7.40
C PHE A 246 64.11 12.36 6.82
N LYS A 247 63.79 13.41 7.58
CA LYS A 247 64.05 14.81 7.14
C LYS A 247 65.51 15.21 7.40
N GLY A 248 66.44 14.65 6.62
CA GLY A 248 67.86 15.01 6.65
C GLY A 248 68.61 14.61 5.37
N THR A 249 68.93 15.60 4.54
CA THR A 249 69.82 15.63 3.36
C THR A 249 69.57 14.67 2.17
N PRO A 250 69.65 15.15 0.91
CA PRO A 250 69.17 14.42 -0.27
C PRO A 250 70.22 13.52 -0.94
N ASP A 251 70.97 12.70 -0.20
CA ASP A 251 72.01 11.85 -0.81
C ASP A 251 72.18 10.44 -0.22
N ASN A 252 71.22 9.91 0.55
CA ASN A 252 71.31 8.51 1.00
C ASN A 252 69.95 7.80 1.02
N PHE A 253 69.49 7.39 -0.17
CA PHE A 253 68.44 6.39 -0.30
C PHE A 253 69.07 5.00 -0.13
N PRO A 254 68.60 4.15 0.80
CA PRO A 254 68.99 2.75 0.82
C PRO A 254 68.43 2.09 -0.44
N LYS A 255 69.30 1.54 -1.29
CA LYS A 255 68.91 0.60 -2.34
C LYS A 255 68.28 -0.61 -1.67
N ILE A 256 66.97 -0.75 -1.83
CA ILE A 256 66.26 -1.97 -1.46
C ILE A 256 66.61 -3.00 -2.54
N GLU A 257 67.47 -3.96 -2.20
CA GLU A 257 67.65 -5.16 -3.01
C GLU A 257 66.35 -5.97 -2.97
N ILE A 258 65.64 -5.95 -4.10
CA ILE A 258 64.54 -6.87 -4.34
C ILE A 258 65.18 -8.24 -4.55
N LYS A 259 65.23 -9.06 -3.50
CA LYS A 259 65.52 -10.49 -3.66
C LYS A 259 64.38 -11.08 -4.48
N GLY A 260 64.72 -11.50 -5.69
CA GLY A 260 63.81 -12.15 -6.62
C GLY A 260 63.08 -13.29 -5.92
N THR A 261 61.76 -13.30 -6.07
CA THR A 261 60.92 -14.46 -5.79
C THR A 261 61.44 -15.62 -6.62
N GLU A 262 62.08 -16.59 -5.97
CA GLU A 262 62.27 -17.91 -6.56
C GLU A 262 60.89 -18.50 -6.84
N ALA A 263 60.68 -18.84 -8.11
CA ALA A 263 59.51 -19.55 -8.58
C ALA A 263 59.55 -20.99 -8.06
N ILE A 264 58.51 -21.39 -7.32
CA ILE A 264 58.00 -22.76 -7.23
C ILE A 264 56.48 -22.69 -7.21
#